data_AF-A0AAU1ETQ9-F1
#
_entry.id   AF-A0AAU1ETQ9-F1
#
_cell.length_a   1.000
_cell.length_b   1.000
_cell.length_c   1.000
_cell.angle_alpha   90.00
_cell.angle_beta   90.00
_cell.angle_gamma   90.00
#
_symmetry.space_group_name_H-M   'P 1'
#
loop_
_entity.id
_entity.type
_entity.pdbx_description
1 polymer ?
#
loop_
_entity_poly.entity_id
_entity_poly.type
_entity_poly.pdbx_seq_one_letter_code
_entity_poly.pdbx_strand_id
1 'polypeptide(L)'
;MTRQRLPHLGGKTAAKYQGLLTDWQYRSACTELSKRGYRKEEPHGMKKRETSQVLTKVFQGLRANGVRPAAVAGELGLTVDEMNKMLFGLTITMVEGGGEQTEREPRRALSLVN
;
A
#
# COMPACT_ATOMS: atom_id res chain seq x y z
N MET A 1 35.64 31.71 -13.66
CA MET A 1 35.47 30.26 -13.37
C MET A 1 34.26 30.10 -12.45
N THR A 2 33.08 29.91 -13.04
CA THR A 2 31.81 29.93 -12.31
C THR A 2 31.30 28.51 -12.20
N ARG A 3 31.50 27.85 -11.05
CA ARG A 3 30.86 26.55 -10.77
C ARG A 3 29.57 26.76 -9.99
N GLN A 4 28.51 26.39 -10.67
CA GLN A 4 27.10 26.48 -10.32
C GLN A 4 26.77 25.65 -9.06
N ARG A 5 26.09 26.30 -8.12
CA ARG A 5 25.52 25.74 -6.90
C ARG A 5 24.27 24.94 -7.28
N LEU A 6 24.20 23.65 -6.94
CA LEU A 6 22.99 22.82 -7.11
C LEU A 6 22.19 22.78 -5.80
N PRO A 7 20.95 23.32 -5.76
CA PRO A 7 20.03 23.12 -4.65
C PRO A 7 19.01 22.04 -5.02
N HIS A 8 19.03 20.88 -4.37
CA HIS A 8 17.88 19.96 -4.42
C HIS A 8 17.78 19.07 -3.18
N LEU A 9 17.66 19.71 -2.02
CA LEU A 9 17.01 19.10 -0.85
C LEU A 9 15.63 19.74 -0.74
N GLY A 10 14.63 19.12 -1.35
CA GLY A 10 13.25 19.57 -1.28
C GLY A 10 12.31 18.50 -1.83
N GLY A 11 11.52 17.88 -0.95
CA GLY A 11 10.40 17.02 -1.31
C GLY A 11 10.43 15.64 -0.65
N LYS A 12 9.97 15.57 0.59
CA LYS A 12 9.68 14.34 1.32
C LYS A 12 8.39 13.73 0.78
N THR A 13 8.44 12.77 -0.14
CA THR A 13 7.33 11.83 -0.37
C THR A 13 7.78 10.66 -1.23
N ALA A 14 7.23 9.49 -0.93
CA ALA A 14 7.57 8.16 -1.47
C ALA A 14 8.85 7.55 -0.89
N ALA A 15 8.67 6.43 -0.20
CA ALA A 15 9.72 5.51 0.21
C ALA A 15 10.62 5.23 -1.01
N LYS A 16 11.77 5.91 -1.08
CA LYS A 16 12.72 5.76 -2.18
C LYS A 16 13.35 4.37 -2.05
N TYR A 17 13.13 3.53 -3.07
CA TYR A 17 13.91 2.33 -3.36
C TYR A 17 15.37 2.59 -2.99
N GLN A 18 15.85 1.84 -2.00
CA GLN A 18 17.12 2.06 -1.30
C GLN A 18 18.30 2.10 -2.29
N GLY A 19 18.71 3.27 -2.75
CA GLY A 19 19.94 3.52 -3.51
C GLY A 19 20.11 2.80 -4.86
N LEU A 20 19.21 1.91 -5.27
CA LEU A 20 19.36 1.09 -6.48
C LEU A 20 19.31 1.92 -7.77
N LEU A 21 18.56 3.02 -7.76
CA LEU A 21 18.39 3.92 -8.89
C LEU A 21 18.54 5.37 -8.42
N THR A 22 19.24 6.18 -9.22
CA THR A 22 19.21 7.64 -9.07
C THR A 22 17.80 8.18 -9.37
N ASP A 23 17.50 9.39 -8.91
CA ASP A 23 16.21 10.04 -9.12
C ASP A 23 15.84 10.14 -10.61
N TRP A 24 16.84 10.44 -11.45
CA TRP A 24 16.67 10.51 -12.89
C TRP A 24 16.40 9.13 -13.51
N GLN A 25 17.14 8.10 -13.10
CA GLN A 25 16.92 6.74 -13.59
C GLN A 25 15.53 6.22 -13.21
N TYR A 26 15.06 6.51 -12.00
CA TYR A 26 13.72 6.17 -11.55
C TYR A 26 12.64 6.85 -12.42
N ARG A 27 12.73 8.17 -12.62
CA ARG A 27 11.74 8.90 -13.45
C ARG A 27 11.72 8.41 -14.90
N SER A 28 12.89 8.15 -15.47
CA SER A 28 13.03 7.62 -16.82
C SER A 28 12.40 6.23 -16.93
N ALA A 29 12.67 5.33 -15.98
CA ALA A 29 12.07 3.99 -15.95
C ALA A 29 10.54 4.05 -15.80
N CYS A 30 10.02 4.89 -14.90
CA CYS A 30 8.57 5.06 -14.73
C CYS A 30 7.89 5.61 -16.00
N THR A 31 8.54 6.54 -16.70
CA THR A 31 8.02 7.09 -17.97
C THR A 31 7.93 6.00 -19.02
N GLU A 32 8.99 5.20 -19.15
CA GLU A 32 9.05 4.13 -20.14
C GLU A 32 8.03 3.02 -19.86
N LEU A 33 7.94 2.56 -18.60
CA LEU A 33 6.93 1.57 -18.19
C LEU A 33 5.51 2.08 -18.42
N SER A 34 5.26 3.36 -18.17
CA SER A 34 3.95 3.97 -18.41
C SER A 34 3.61 4.00 -19.90
N LYS A 35 4.57 4.36 -20.78
CA LYS A 35 4.39 4.31 -22.25
C LYS A 35 4.07 2.90 -22.74
N ARG A 36 4.64 1.88 -22.10
CA ARG A 36 4.37 0.46 -22.42
C ARG A 36 3.07 -0.07 -21.82
N GLY A 37 2.29 0.74 -21.11
CA GLY A 37 0.98 0.36 -20.55
C GLY A 37 1.01 -0.28 -19.16
N TYR A 38 2.18 -0.36 -18.50
CA TYR A 38 2.37 -1.09 -17.23
C TYR A 38 1.69 -0.41 -16.02
N ARG A 39 1.03 0.73 -16.23
CA ARG A 39 0.16 1.37 -15.22
C ARG A 39 -1.17 0.63 -15.03
N LYS A 40 -1.58 -0.18 -16.01
CA LYS A 40 -2.87 -0.87 -16.01
C LYS A 40 -2.72 -2.36 -15.78
N GLU A 41 -1.82 -2.99 -16.51
CA GLU A 41 -1.63 -4.43 -16.49
C GLU A 41 -0.18 -4.79 -16.85
N GLU A 42 0.26 -5.95 -16.37
CA GLU A 42 1.52 -6.54 -16.81
C GLU A 42 1.27 -7.36 -18.08
N PRO A 43 2.19 -7.39 -19.06
CA PRO A 43 2.00 -8.12 -20.32
C PRO A 43 1.69 -9.61 -20.15
N HIS A 44 2.16 -10.21 -19.05
CA HIS A 44 1.89 -11.59 -18.64
C HIS A 44 1.35 -11.65 -17.20
N GLY A 45 0.59 -10.63 -16.81
CA GLY A 45 0.00 -10.54 -15.48
C GLY A 45 -0.97 -11.70 -15.21
N MET A 46 -1.14 -12.03 -13.94
CA MET A 46 -2.10 -13.07 -13.55
C MET A 46 -3.52 -12.60 -13.85
N LYS A 47 -4.27 -13.42 -14.60
CA LYS A 47 -5.69 -13.16 -14.92
C LYS A 47 -6.61 -13.21 -13.70
N LYS A 48 -6.17 -13.92 -12.65
CA LYS A 48 -6.87 -14.06 -11.37
C LYS A 48 -6.02 -13.44 -10.27
N ARG A 49 -6.67 -12.96 -9.21
CA ARG A 49 -6.00 -12.56 -7.97
C ARG A 49 -5.23 -13.74 -7.36
N GLU A 50 -4.22 -13.42 -6.58
CA GLU A 50 -3.43 -14.39 -5.80
C GLU A 50 -4.32 -15.30 -4.93
N THR A 51 -3.94 -16.57 -4.79
CA THR A 51 -4.68 -17.60 -4.00
C THR A 51 -3.78 -18.44 -3.10
N SER A 52 -2.60 -17.92 -2.75
CA SER A 52 -1.58 -18.66 -1.99
C SER A 52 -2.07 -19.12 -0.61
N GLN A 53 -2.20 -20.44 -0.44
CA GLN A 53 -2.48 -21.05 0.87
C GLN A 53 -1.33 -20.86 1.86
N VAL A 54 -0.10 -20.75 1.36
CA VAL A 54 1.09 -20.54 2.20
C VAL A 54 1.01 -19.18 2.89
N LEU A 55 0.66 -18.12 2.15
CA LEU A 55 0.50 -16.79 2.74
C LEU A 55 -0.59 -16.79 3.80
N THR A 56 -1.73 -17.42 3.54
CA THR A 56 -2.80 -17.56 4.54
C THR A 56 -2.29 -18.21 5.83
N LYS A 57 -1.58 -19.34 5.72
CA LYS A 57 -1.06 -20.08 6.89
C LYS A 57 0.01 -19.31 7.64
N VAL A 58 0.94 -18.67 6.93
CA VAL A 58 2.00 -17.86 7.53
C VAL A 58 1.39 -16.72 8.34
N PHE A 59 0.46 -15.96 7.76
CA PHE A 59 -0.17 -14.84 8.46
C PHE A 59 -1.10 -15.29 9.60
N GLN A 60 -1.71 -16.47 9.51
CA GLN A 60 -2.43 -17.09 10.64
C GLN A 60 -1.48 -17.44 11.79
N GLY A 61 -0.34 -18.06 11.48
CA GLY A 61 0.68 -18.40 12.48
C GLY A 61 1.32 -17.16 13.13
N LEU A 62 1.66 -16.15 12.34
CA LEU A 62 2.16 -14.87 12.83
C LEU A 62 1.16 -14.21 13.80
N ARG A 63 -0.12 -14.21 13.44
CA ARG A 63 -1.18 -13.67 14.30
C ARG A 63 -1.32 -14.44 15.62
N ALA A 64 -1.21 -15.77 15.59
CA ALA A 64 -1.22 -16.60 16.80
C ALA A 64 -0.04 -16.26 17.74
N ASN A 65 1.09 -15.84 17.17
CA ASN A 65 2.27 -15.36 17.91
C ASN A 65 2.23 -13.85 18.23
N GLY A 66 1.09 -13.18 18.03
CA GLY A 66 0.91 -11.74 18.33
C GLY A 66 1.53 -10.78 17.31
N VAL A 67 2.08 -11.28 16.20
CA VAL A 67 2.64 -10.45 15.13
C VAL A 67 1.54 -9.97 14.20
N ARG A 68 1.41 -8.65 14.05
CA ARG A 68 0.40 -8.02 13.19
C ARG A 68 0.98 -7.73 11.80
N PRO A 69 0.15 -7.69 10.73
CA PRO A 69 0.62 -7.35 9.38
C PRO A 69 1.38 -6.02 9.29
N ALA A 70 1.04 -5.04 10.13
CA ALA A 70 1.75 -3.76 10.18
C ALA A 70 3.22 -3.89 10.62
N ALA A 71 3.54 -4.83 11.52
CA ALA A 71 4.93 -5.09 11.93
C ALA A 71 5.72 -5.70 10.77
N VAL A 72 5.13 -6.68 10.08
CA VAL A 72 5.71 -7.30 8.88
C VAL A 72 5.92 -6.26 7.77
N ALA A 73 4.99 -5.31 7.60
CA ALA A 73 5.13 -4.23 6.64
C ALA A 73 6.36 -3.37 6.94
N GLY A 74 6.57 -3.00 8.21
CA GLY A 74 7.75 -2.26 8.66
C GLY A 74 9.06 -2.98 8.35
N GLU A 75 9.13 -4.29 8.60
CA GLU A 75 10.32 -5.10 8.29
C GLU A 75 10.61 -5.21 6.79
N LEU A 76 9.55 -5.23 5.96
CA LEU A 76 9.67 -5.27 4.51
C LEU A 76 9.84 -3.89 3.86
N GLY A 77 9.85 -2.82 4.65
CA GLY A 77 9.89 -1.44 4.13
C GLY A 77 8.63 -1.04 3.36
N LEU A 78 7.50 -1.66 3.65
CA LEU A 78 6.19 -1.40 3.05
C LEU A 78 5.33 -0.54 3.97
N THR A 79 4.40 0.19 3.38
CA THR A 79 3.31 0.81 4.14
C THR A 79 2.28 -0.24 4.56
N VAL A 80 1.50 0.08 5.61
CA VAL A 80 0.40 -0.78 6.06
C VAL A 80 -0.66 -0.94 4.97
N ASP A 81 -0.93 0.11 4.21
CA ASP A 81 -1.88 0.08 3.09
C ASP A 81 -1.41 -0.85 1.96
N GLU A 82 -0.14 -0.79 1.57
CA GLU A 82 0.44 -1.72 0.59
C GLU A 82 0.36 -3.17 1.08
N MET A 83 0.71 -3.42 2.34
CA MET A 83 0.59 -4.75 2.95
C MET A 83 -0.86 -5.24 2.92
N ASN A 84 -1.82 -4.40 3.30
CA ASN A 84 -3.25 -4.75 3.27
C ASN A 84 -3.74 -5.05 1.84
N LYS A 85 -3.27 -4.30 0.84
CA LYS A 85 -3.60 -4.54 -0.58
C LYS A 85 -3.05 -5.86 -1.09
N MET A 86 -1.82 -6.23 -0.69
CA MET A 86 -1.20 -7.50 -1.04
C MET A 86 -1.92 -8.69 -0.39
N LEU A 87 -2.37 -8.51 0.85
CA LEU A 87 -3.05 -9.54 1.64
C LEU A 87 -4.56 -9.62 1.40
N PHE A 88 -5.13 -8.68 0.66
CA PHE A 88 -6.56 -8.60 0.39
C PHE A 88 -7.06 -9.89 -0.28
N GLY A 89 -8.04 -10.54 0.36
CA GLY A 89 -8.59 -11.82 -0.12
C GLY A 89 -7.77 -13.07 0.26
N LEU A 90 -6.60 -12.91 0.89
CA LEU A 90 -5.77 -14.03 1.35
C LEU A 90 -5.83 -14.25 2.87
N THR A 91 -6.03 -13.18 3.64
CA THR A 91 -6.16 -13.23 5.10
C THR A 91 -7.07 -12.11 5.60
N ILE A 92 -7.49 -12.17 6.87
CA ILE A 92 -8.29 -11.11 7.49
C ILE A 92 -7.40 -9.87 7.66
N THR A 93 -7.63 -8.86 6.81
CA THR A 93 -6.98 -7.55 6.88
C THR A 93 -7.93 -6.52 7.48
N MET A 94 -7.39 -5.62 8.29
CA MET A 94 -8.15 -4.45 8.76
C MET A 94 -8.07 -3.38 7.68
N VAL A 95 -9.17 -3.14 6.99
CA VAL A 95 -9.32 -1.98 6.12
C VAL A 95 -9.92 -0.85 6.96
N GLU A 96 -9.22 0.27 7.04
CA GLU A 96 -9.75 1.45 7.72
C GLU A 96 -10.97 1.95 6.94
N GLY A 97 -12.14 1.92 7.57
CA GLY A 97 -13.37 2.38 6.93
C GLY A 97 -13.29 3.88 6.71
N GLY A 98 -13.52 4.31 5.46
CA GLY A 98 -13.64 5.72 5.08
C GLY A 98 -14.92 6.35 5.61
N GLY A 99 -15.13 6.29 6.92
CA GLY A 99 -16.18 7.00 7.61
C GLY A 99 -15.87 8.48 7.57
N GLU A 100 -16.30 9.15 6.51
CA GLU A 100 -16.57 10.58 6.58
C GLU A 100 -17.46 10.77 7.80
N GLN A 101 -16.95 11.47 8.81
CA GLN A 101 -17.75 11.83 9.97
C GLN A 101 -18.80 12.84 9.50
N THR A 102 -19.89 12.34 8.92
CA THR A 102 -21.08 13.16 8.74
C THR A 102 -21.50 13.56 10.15
N GLU A 103 -21.44 14.86 10.41
CA GLU A 103 -21.85 15.50 11.63
C GLU A 103 -23.13 14.82 12.14
N ARG A 104 -23.04 14.22 13.34
CA ARG A 104 -24.12 13.41 13.91
C ARG A 104 -25.33 14.30 14.15
N GLU A 105 -26.25 14.37 13.19
CA GLU A 105 -27.61 14.80 13.49
C GLU A 105 -28.18 13.86 14.57
N PRO A 106 -28.87 14.40 15.60
CA PRO A 106 -29.40 13.60 16.69
C PRO A 106 -30.45 12.63 16.14
N ARG A 107 -30.08 11.35 16.05
CA ARG A 107 -30.96 10.29 15.56
C ARG A 107 -32.21 10.22 16.44
N ARG A 108 -33.37 10.47 15.83
CA ARG A 108 -34.68 10.28 16.49
C ARG A 108 -34.82 8.82 16.92
N ALA A 109 -35.17 8.61 18.19
CA ALA A 109 -35.32 7.28 18.76
C ALA A 109 -36.52 6.56 18.13
N LEU A 110 -36.31 5.34 17.64
CA LEU A 110 -37.38 4.47 17.17
C LEU A 110 -37.94 3.73 18.40
N SER A 111 -39.19 4.00 18.76
CA SER A 111 -39.91 3.24 19.77
C SER A 111 -40.61 2.05 19.13
N LEU A 112 -40.43 0.86 19.69
CA LEU A 112 -41.20 -0.31 19.31
C LEU A 112 -42.64 -0.11 19.81
N VAL A 113 -43.61 -0.07 18.90
CA VAL A 113 -45.03 -0.12 19.25
C VAL A 113 -45.38 -1.59 19.41
N ASN A 114 -45.87 -1.94 20.60
CA ASN A 114 -46.37 -3.27 20.94
C ASN A 114 -47.88 -3.33 20.75
#